data_AF-A0A4D6L483-F1
#
_entry.id   AF-A0A4D6L483-F1
#
_cell.length_a   1.000
_cell.length_b   1.000
_cell.length_c   1.000
_cell.angle_alpha   90.00
_cell.angle_beta   90.00
_cell.angle_gamma   90.00
#
_symmetry.space_group_name_H-M   'P 1'
#
loop_
_entity.id
_entity.type
_entity.pdbx_description
1 polymer ?
#
loop_
_entity_poly.entity_id
_entity_poly.type
_entity_poly.pdbx_seq_one_letter_code
_entity_poly.pdbx_strand_id
1 'polypeptide(L)'
;MALSQKDILRHVNESEITQSDSKLKKERKTGSEGIPVIVSEVSDSTDHLPISDLLRTSKLTSTGSRKSFWDEDFEHLAHGRAYNFSVVDDTVLSKRTPESAREGLLRCLHQAEASSLFLVGRMEALELKELKLVVDLESAQKEMVQLRSEASELAEIRQSLKEKMENDKEEMVDQLCATLNQGFQLALDQVKALCPDADISQAAITKEVVNGELVEIDE
;
A
#
# COMPACT_ATOMS: atom_id res chain seq x y z
N MET A 1 13.34 -29.56 -27.28
CA MET A 1 14.08 -29.10 -26.09
C MET A 1 13.30 -27.92 -25.53
N ALA A 2 12.60 -28.13 -24.42
CA ALA A 2 11.82 -27.07 -23.77
C ALA A 2 12.74 -26.36 -22.77
N LEU A 3 12.97 -25.06 -22.97
CA LEU A 3 13.70 -24.23 -22.01
C LEU A 3 12.75 -23.92 -20.83
N SER A 4 13.24 -24.21 -19.63
CA SER A 4 12.54 -24.02 -18.36
C SER A 4 12.46 -22.53 -18.03
N GLN A 5 11.29 -22.05 -17.60
CA GLN A 5 11.04 -20.66 -17.15
C GLN A 5 11.95 -20.21 -15.98
N LYS A 6 12.71 -21.11 -15.35
CA LYS A 6 13.65 -20.78 -14.28
C LYS A 6 14.94 -20.09 -14.74
N ASP A 7 15.28 -20.14 -16.03
CA ASP A 7 16.58 -19.63 -16.50
C ASP A 7 16.53 -18.18 -17.01
N ILE A 8 15.35 -17.58 -17.16
CA ILE A 8 15.21 -16.18 -17.62
C ILE A 8 15.35 -15.17 -16.47
N LEU A 9 15.14 -15.59 -15.21
CA LEU A 9 15.16 -14.68 -14.06
C LEU A 9 16.56 -14.45 -13.44
N ARG A 10 17.64 -14.96 -14.06
CA ARG A 10 18.99 -14.89 -13.46
C ARG A 10 19.92 -13.86 -14.10
N HIS A 11 19.47 -13.07 -15.08
CA HIS A 11 20.34 -12.13 -15.80
C HIS A 11 20.06 -10.63 -15.59
N VAL A 12 19.21 -10.26 -14.64
CA VAL A 12 18.89 -8.84 -14.35
C VAL A 12 19.32 -8.47 -12.92
N ASN A 13 20.60 -8.63 -12.59
CA ASN A 13 21.11 -8.17 -11.28
C ASN A 13 22.47 -7.44 -11.33
N GLU A 14 22.87 -6.92 -12.49
CA GLU A 14 24.03 -6.02 -12.58
C GLU A 14 23.66 -4.79 -13.41
N SER A 15 23.17 -3.75 -12.74
CA SER A 15 23.11 -2.40 -13.30
C SER A 15 23.52 -1.42 -12.21
N GLU A 16 24.80 -1.09 -12.25
CA GLU A 16 25.45 0.15 -11.81
C GLU A 16 24.58 1.14 -11.04
N ILE A 17 24.78 1.14 -9.73
CA ILE A 17 24.49 2.26 -8.84
C ILE A 17 25.41 3.44 -9.22
N THR A 18 24.91 4.36 -10.04
CA THR A 18 25.51 5.68 -10.18
C THR A 18 25.18 6.49 -8.93
N GLN A 19 26.15 6.52 -8.02
CA GLN A 19 26.16 7.32 -6.80
C GLN A 19 26.20 8.81 -7.17
N SER A 20 25.03 9.46 -7.25
CA SER A 20 24.93 10.91 -7.38
C SER A 20 25.16 11.59 -6.04
N ASP A 21 26.28 12.29 -5.94
CA ASP A 21 26.73 13.07 -4.80
C ASP A 21 25.82 14.28 -4.56
N SER A 22 25.10 14.31 -3.44
CA SER A 22 24.14 15.36 -3.09
C SER A 22 24.71 16.33 -2.07
N LYS A 23 25.49 17.31 -2.53
CA LYS A 23 25.83 18.51 -1.76
C LYS A 23 25.61 19.79 -2.54
N LEU A 24 24.34 20.17 -2.72
CA LEU A 24 23.96 21.56 -2.95
C LEU A 24 22.83 21.94 -1.99
N LYS A 25 23.26 22.38 -0.81
CA LYS A 25 22.43 23.00 0.23
C LYS A 25 22.03 24.39 -0.28
N LYS A 26 20.86 24.51 -0.92
CA LYS A 26 20.24 25.81 -1.23
C LYS A 26 19.10 26.05 -0.26
N GLU A 27 19.44 26.67 0.85
CA GLU A 27 18.52 27.17 1.86
C GLU A 27 17.64 28.26 1.22
N ARG A 28 16.33 27.99 1.06
CA ARG A 28 15.34 29.04 0.77
C ARG A 28 14.32 29.05 1.89
N LYS A 29 14.55 29.99 2.79
CA LYS A 29 13.63 30.47 3.82
C LYS A 29 12.54 31.28 3.12
N THR A 30 11.28 30.88 3.22
CA THR A 30 10.09 31.75 3.24
C THR A 30 8.86 30.88 3.49
N GLY A 31 8.22 31.10 4.64
CA GLY A 31 6.93 30.50 4.93
C GLY A 31 5.83 31.22 4.17
N SER A 32 4.83 30.45 3.74
CA SER A 32 3.41 30.82 3.77
C SER A 32 2.61 29.57 3.45
N GLU A 33 1.62 29.28 4.30
CA GLU A 33 0.56 28.31 4.03
C GLU A 33 -0.06 28.54 2.65
N GLY A 34 -0.29 27.47 1.88
CA GLY A 34 -0.98 27.55 0.60
C GLY A 34 -0.77 26.30 -0.26
N ILE A 35 -1.75 25.39 -0.20
CA ILE A 35 -2.27 24.49 -1.25
C ILE A 35 -1.26 23.84 -2.22
N PRO A 36 -1.19 22.50 -2.32
CA PRO A 36 -0.34 21.83 -3.30
C PRO A 36 -0.84 22.09 -4.73
N VAL A 37 -0.12 22.94 -5.45
CA VAL A 37 -0.24 23.13 -6.90
C VAL A 37 0.34 21.90 -7.58
N ILE A 38 -0.54 21.11 -8.17
CA ILE A 38 -0.19 20.06 -9.14
C ILE A 38 0.45 20.78 -10.33
N VAL A 39 1.77 20.60 -10.48
CA VAL A 39 2.50 21.04 -11.67
C VAL A 39 2.12 20.07 -12.79
N SER A 40 1.09 20.46 -13.53
CA SER A 40 0.77 19.86 -14.83
C SER A 40 1.81 20.38 -15.81
N GLU A 41 2.71 19.50 -16.24
CA GLU A 41 3.61 19.77 -17.38
C GLU A 41 2.75 19.90 -18.64
N VAL A 42 2.32 21.13 -18.93
CA VAL A 42 1.74 21.49 -20.22
C VAL A 42 2.90 21.60 -21.19
N SER A 43 3.07 20.57 -22.02
CA SER A 43 3.87 20.67 -23.23
C SER A 43 3.23 21.71 -24.15
N ASP A 44 3.84 22.90 -24.23
CA ASP A 44 3.52 23.94 -25.20
C ASP A 44 3.91 23.47 -26.61
N SER A 45 2.99 22.75 -27.27
CA SER A 45 3.04 22.50 -28.71
C SER A 45 2.73 23.80 -29.44
N THR A 46 3.77 24.56 -29.75
CA THR A 46 3.71 25.74 -30.61
C THR A 46 3.55 25.29 -32.07
N ASP A 47 2.31 24.99 -32.49
CA ASP A 47 1.87 24.99 -33.90
C ASP A 47 0.35 24.74 -33.99
N HIS A 48 -0.44 25.62 -33.38
CA HIS A 48 -1.87 25.70 -33.66
C HIS A 48 -2.12 26.88 -34.60
N LEU A 49 -2.24 26.61 -35.89
CA LEU A 49 -2.95 27.50 -36.79
C LEU A 49 -4.41 27.61 -36.33
N PRO A 50 -5.05 28.80 -36.36
CA PRO A 50 -6.44 28.95 -35.97
C PRO A 50 -7.36 28.27 -36.99
N ILE A 51 -7.84 27.07 -36.68
CA ILE A 51 -8.82 26.30 -37.48
C ILE A 51 -10.26 26.83 -37.27
N SER A 52 -10.43 28.00 -36.65
CA SER A 52 -11.75 28.50 -36.25
C SER A 52 -12.57 29.11 -37.40
N ASP A 53 -11.96 29.51 -38.52
CA ASP A 53 -12.65 30.31 -39.55
C ASP A 53 -13.08 29.56 -40.82
N LEU A 54 -12.77 28.26 -40.97
CA LEU A 54 -13.17 27.50 -42.17
C LEU A 54 -14.47 26.69 -42.03
N LEU A 55 -15.23 26.86 -40.93
CA LEU A 55 -16.44 26.08 -40.67
C LEU A 55 -17.74 26.70 -41.20
N ARG A 56 -17.70 27.84 -41.89
CA ARG A 56 -18.93 28.59 -42.23
C ARG A 56 -19.57 28.26 -43.58
N THR A 57 -18.96 27.45 -44.44
CA THR A 57 -19.50 27.21 -45.80
C THR A 57 -19.70 25.75 -46.19
N SER A 58 -19.30 24.77 -45.39
CA SER A 58 -19.60 23.36 -45.68
C SER A 58 -20.95 22.97 -45.08
N LYS A 59 -22.01 23.07 -45.88
CA LYS A 59 -23.31 22.43 -45.62
C LYS A 59 -23.17 20.92 -45.80
N LEU A 60 -22.39 20.28 -44.93
CA LEU A 60 -22.33 18.83 -44.81
C LEU A 60 -23.67 18.34 -44.30
N THR A 61 -24.31 17.51 -45.11
CA THR A 61 -25.55 16.79 -44.85
C THR A 61 -25.42 15.98 -43.57
N SER A 62 -25.77 16.61 -42.46
CA SER A 62 -25.93 15.98 -41.15
C SER A 62 -27.20 15.13 -41.17
N THR A 63 -27.09 13.93 -41.70
CA THR A 63 -28.15 12.92 -41.62
C THR A 63 -27.56 11.63 -41.08
N GLY A 64 -27.75 11.40 -39.77
CA GLY A 64 -27.75 10.05 -39.17
C GLY A 64 -26.60 9.73 -38.21
N SER A 65 -26.93 9.66 -36.91
CA SER A 65 -26.18 9.05 -35.79
C SER A 65 -24.90 9.74 -35.30
N ARG A 66 -24.93 10.22 -34.04
CA ARG A 66 -23.77 10.71 -33.29
C ARG A 66 -22.89 9.54 -32.81
N LYS A 67 -22.31 8.77 -33.72
CA LYS A 67 -21.29 7.79 -33.36
C LYS A 67 -19.95 8.50 -33.20
N SER A 68 -19.23 8.21 -32.12
CA SER A 68 -17.84 8.61 -31.96
C SER A 68 -17.01 7.99 -33.07
N PHE A 69 -15.99 8.70 -33.54
CA PHE A 69 -15.00 8.12 -34.44
C PHE A 69 -14.35 6.86 -33.87
N TRP A 70 -14.36 6.68 -32.54
CA TRP A 70 -13.76 5.53 -31.85
C TRP A 70 -14.75 4.39 -31.53
N ASP A 71 -16.02 4.53 -31.91
CA ASP A 71 -16.99 3.46 -31.66
C ASP A 71 -16.76 2.30 -32.64
N GLU A 72 -16.89 1.06 -32.14
CA GLU A 72 -16.62 -0.16 -32.93
C GLU A 72 -17.57 -0.33 -34.13
N ASP A 73 -18.75 0.28 -34.06
CA ASP A 73 -19.77 0.32 -35.11
C ASP A 73 -19.70 1.58 -36.00
N PHE A 74 -18.60 2.35 -35.90
CA PHE A 74 -18.28 3.45 -36.81
C PHE A 74 -17.70 2.91 -38.12
N GLU A 75 -18.25 3.34 -39.26
CA GLU A 75 -17.80 2.91 -40.59
C GLU A 75 -16.49 3.62 -41.01
N HIS A 76 -15.38 3.29 -40.35
CA HIS A 76 -14.07 3.91 -40.58
C HIS A 76 -13.64 3.88 -42.05
N LEU A 77 -13.91 2.78 -42.76
CA LEU A 77 -13.54 2.61 -44.17
C LEU A 77 -14.32 3.53 -45.12
N ALA A 78 -15.58 3.86 -44.79
CA ALA A 78 -16.39 4.78 -45.57
C ALA A 78 -15.99 6.23 -45.27
N HIS A 79 -15.74 6.54 -44.01
CA HIS A 79 -15.33 7.88 -43.56
C HIS A 79 -13.93 8.27 -44.07
N GLY A 80 -12.95 7.37 -43.98
CA GLY A 80 -11.56 7.67 -44.34
C GLY A 80 -11.31 7.94 -45.83
N ARG A 81 -12.19 7.50 -46.73
CA ARG A 81 -12.03 7.74 -48.18
C ARG A 81 -12.68 9.02 -48.66
N ALA A 82 -13.77 9.45 -48.04
CA ALA A 82 -14.55 10.59 -48.51
C ALA A 82 -14.08 11.94 -47.94
N TYR A 83 -13.40 11.96 -46.79
CA TYR A 83 -13.17 13.20 -46.02
C TYR A 83 -11.70 13.55 -45.77
N ASN A 84 -10.75 12.72 -46.18
CA ASN A 84 -9.33 12.98 -45.94
C ASN A 84 -8.65 13.82 -47.04
N PHE A 85 -9.39 14.16 -48.09
CA PHE A 85 -8.89 14.97 -49.19
C PHE A 85 -9.83 16.17 -49.38
N SER A 86 -9.34 17.34 -49.03
CA SER A 86 -10.06 18.60 -49.19
C SER A 86 -9.65 19.29 -50.49
N VAL A 87 -10.52 20.17 -51.01
CA VAL A 87 -10.20 21.02 -52.17
C VAL A 87 -8.98 21.91 -51.92
N VAL A 88 -8.67 22.20 -50.65
CA VAL A 88 -7.45 22.95 -50.28
C VAL A 88 -6.20 22.11 -50.55
N ASP A 89 -6.26 20.80 -50.32
CA ASP A 89 -5.14 19.88 -50.56
C ASP A 89 -4.76 19.84 -52.04
N ASP A 90 -5.72 19.92 -52.96
CA ASP A 90 -5.45 20.05 -54.40
C ASP A 90 -4.57 21.27 -54.70
N THR A 91 -4.89 22.43 -54.11
CA THR A 91 -4.11 23.66 -54.34
C THR A 91 -2.73 23.64 -53.71
N VAL A 92 -2.54 22.86 -52.65
CA VAL A 92 -1.24 22.68 -51.97
C VAL A 92 -0.39 21.68 -52.73
N LEU A 93 -0.98 20.56 -53.18
CA LEU A 93 -0.31 19.52 -53.94
C LEU A 93 0.04 20.00 -55.35
N SER A 94 -0.81 20.79 -56.01
CA SER A 94 -0.54 21.33 -57.36
C SER A 94 0.67 22.27 -57.41
N LYS A 95 1.09 22.81 -56.26
CA LYS A 95 2.27 23.69 -56.13
C LYS A 95 3.56 22.92 -55.86
N ARG A 96 3.49 21.63 -55.49
CA ARG A 96 4.65 20.80 -55.19
C ARG A 96 5.00 19.93 -56.40
N THR A 97 6.28 19.73 -56.64
CA THR A 97 6.71 18.70 -57.58
C THR A 97 6.45 17.31 -56.97
N PRO A 98 6.19 16.28 -57.78
CA PRO A 98 6.01 14.91 -57.30
C PRO A 98 7.18 14.42 -56.42
N GLU A 99 8.41 14.84 -56.73
CA GLU A 99 9.61 14.48 -55.97
C GLU A 99 9.59 15.10 -54.56
N SER A 100 9.19 16.37 -54.43
CA SER A 100 9.06 17.05 -53.14
C SER A 100 7.95 16.45 -52.29
N ALA A 101 6.81 16.11 -52.91
CA ALA A 101 5.71 15.43 -52.22
C ALA A 101 6.13 14.05 -51.70
N ARG A 102 6.87 13.28 -52.52
CA ARG A 102 7.42 11.98 -52.14
C ARG A 102 8.41 12.09 -50.98
N GLU A 103 9.34 13.05 -51.02
CA GLU A 103 10.30 13.25 -49.92
C GLU A 103 9.59 13.62 -48.61
N GLY A 104 8.61 14.52 -48.68
CA GLY A 104 7.79 14.89 -47.53
C GLY A 104 7.06 13.69 -46.92
N LEU A 105 6.48 12.83 -47.75
CA LEU A 105 5.83 11.59 -47.30
C LEU A 105 6.82 10.64 -46.61
N LEU A 106 8.00 10.40 -47.20
CA LEU A 106 9.02 9.56 -46.59
C LEU A 106 9.46 10.11 -45.22
N ARG A 107 9.62 11.43 -45.10
CA ARG A 107 9.97 12.08 -43.84
C ARG A 107 8.90 11.83 -42.77
N CYS A 108 7.63 12.03 -43.10
CA CYS A 108 6.52 11.76 -42.18
C CYS A 108 6.47 10.28 -41.78
N LEU A 109 6.69 9.36 -42.71
CA LEU A 109 6.73 7.92 -42.43
C LEU A 109 7.87 7.57 -41.46
N HIS A 110 9.09 8.05 -41.70
CA HIS A 110 10.20 7.83 -40.77
C HIS A 110 9.94 8.45 -39.40
N GLN A 111 9.31 9.63 -39.34
CA GLN A 111 8.95 10.26 -38.08
C GLN A 111 7.89 9.44 -37.32
N ALA A 112 6.89 8.90 -38.03
CA ALA A 112 5.88 8.03 -37.45
C ALA A 112 6.50 6.72 -36.95
N GLU A 113 7.40 6.11 -37.73
CA GLU A 113 8.14 4.90 -37.36
C GLU A 113 8.98 5.13 -36.09
N ALA A 114 9.78 6.20 -36.06
CA ALA A 114 10.60 6.55 -34.89
C ALA A 114 9.75 6.80 -33.64
N SER A 115 8.62 7.50 -33.80
CA SER A 115 7.69 7.78 -32.69
C SER A 115 7.02 6.49 -32.19
N SER A 116 6.65 5.58 -33.09
CA SER A 116 6.09 4.28 -32.75
C SER A 116 7.09 3.41 -31.98
N LEU A 117 8.34 3.33 -32.45
CA LEU A 117 9.40 2.58 -31.77
C LEU A 117 9.67 3.12 -30.36
N PHE A 118 9.69 4.45 -30.21
CA PHE A 118 9.83 5.10 -28.92
C PHE A 118 8.69 4.74 -27.96
N LEU A 119 7.44 4.76 -28.44
CA LEU A 119 6.29 4.38 -27.62
C LEU A 119 6.31 2.90 -27.23
N VAL A 120 6.69 2.00 -28.15
CA VAL A 120 6.86 0.57 -27.84
C VAL A 120 7.88 0.37 -26.73
N GLY A 121 9.06 0.98 -26.83
CA GLY A 121 10.08 0.87 -25.77
C GLY A 121 9.61 1.43 -24.42
N ARG A 122 8.78 2.48 -24.42
CA ARG A 122 8.16 2.97 -23.18
C ARG A 122 7.14 2.01 -22.60
N MET A 123 6.33 1.35 -23.43
CA MET A 123 5.35 0.35 -22.98
C MET A 123 6.06 -0.87 -22.38
N GLU A 124 7.07 -1.41 -23.07
CA GLU A 124 7.87 -2.54 -22.56
C GLU A 124 8.52 -2.22 -21.21
N ALA A 125 9.05 -1.00 -21.04
CA ALA A 125 9.61 -0.55 -19.77
C ALA A 125 8.57 -0.44 -18.65
N LEU A 126 7.30 -0.11 -18.98
CA LEU A 126 6.21 -0.09 -18.01
C LEU A 126 5.75 -1.50 -17.66
N GLU A 127 5.61 -2.39 -18.64
CA GLU A 127 5.28 -3.81 -18.41
C GLU A 127 6.29 -4.49 -17.49
N LEU A 128 7.59 -4.21 -17.67
CA LEU A 128 8.63 -4.74 -16.79
C LEU A 128 8.50 -4.21 -15.34
N LYS A 129 8.18 -2.92 -15.19
CA LYS A 129 7.95 -2.31 -13.87
C LYS A 129 6.71 -2.88 -13.19
N GLU A 130 5.63 -3.09 -13.95
CA GLU A 130 4.41 -3.72 -13.46
C GLU A 130 4.70 -5.14 -12.98
N LEU A 131 5.41 -5.94 -13.78
CA LEU A 131 5.78 -7.30 -13.40
C LEU A 131 6.60 -7.32 -12.09
N LYS A 132 7.54 -6.38 -11.93
CA LYS A 132 8.29 -6.23 -10.68
C LYS A 132 7.37 -5.93 -9.50
N LEU A 133 6.45 -4.97 -9.66
CA LEU A 133 5.49 -4.60 -8.61
C LEU A 133 4.58 -5.76 -8.23
N VAL A 134 4.17 -6.60 -9.19
CA VAL A 134 3.38 -7.80 -8.93
C VAL A 134 4.16 -8.79 -8.06
N VAL A 135 5.44 -9.05 -8.38
CA VAL A 135 6.30 -9.93 -7.57
C VAL A 135 6.51 -9.38 -6.16
N ASP A 136 6.76 -8.07 -6.04
CA ASP A 136 6.95 -7.41 -4.75
C ASP A 136 5.66 -7.48 -3.90
N LEU A 137 4.49 -7.29 -4.53
CA LEU A 137 3.17 -7.40 -3.89
C LEU A 137 2.91 -8.83 -3.38
N GLU A 138 3.20 -9.85 -4.19
CA GLU A 138 3.06 -11.25 -3.77
C GLU A 138 3.98 -11.59 -2.60
N SER A 139 5.20 -11.06 -2.61
CA SER A 139 6.15 -11.23 -1.49
C SER A 139 5.62 -10.58 -0.21
N ALA A 140 5.17 -9.33 -0.28
CA ALA A 140 4.59 -8.61 0.86
C ALA A 140 3.32 -9.30 1.39
N GLN A 141 2.48 -9.85 0.51
CA GLN A 141 1.29 -10.59 0.91
C GLN A 141 1.64 -11.86 1.69
N LYS A 142 2.69 -12.59 1.29
CA LYS A 142 3.17 -13.77 2.02
C LYS A 142 3.67 -13.40 3.42
N GLU A 143 4.47 -12.33 3.52
CA GLU A 143 4.96 -11.83 4.82
C GLU A 143 3.80 -11.42 5.74
N MET A 144 2.79 -10.72 5.21
CA MET A 144 1.60 -10.36 5.97
C MET A 144 0.84 -11.57 6.52
N VAL A 145 0.71 -12.65 5.72
CA VAL A 145 0.06 -13.89 6.18
C VAL A 145 0.86 -14.53 7.30
N GLN A 146 2.19 -14.57 7.18
CA GLN A 146 3.09 -15.11 8.20
C GLN A 146 3.05 -14.30 9.50
N LEU A 147 3.14 -12.97 9.43
CA LEU A 147 3.07 -12.12 10.62
C LEU A 147 1.71 -12.24 11.34
N ARG A 148 0.63 -12.49 10.58
CA ARG A 148 -0.69 -12.75 11.18
C ARG A 148 -0.75 -14.07 11.93
N SER A 149 -0.13 -15.15 11.42
CA SER A 149 -0.06 -16.41 12.16
C SER A 149 0.79 -16.26 13.42
N GLU A 150 1.95 -15.63 13.32
CA GLU A 150 2.84 -15.39 14.48
C GLU A 150 2.15 -14.53 15.56
N ALA A 151 1.39 -13.50 15.16
CA ALA A 151 0.61 -12.68 16.09
C ALA A 151 -0.49 -13.48 16.80
N SER A 152 -1.13 -14.43 16.11
CA SER A 152 -2.13 -15.33 16.70
C SER A 152 -1.49 -16.27 17.73
N GLU A 153 -0.37 -16.90 17.38
CA GLU A 153 0.37 -17.80 18.28
C GLU A 153 0.84 -17.06 19.55
N LEU A 154 1.35 -15.83 19.41
CA LEU A 154 1.74 -15.01 20.55
C LEU A 154 0.55 -14.63 21.45
N ALA A 155 -0.64 -14.42 20.87
CA ALA A 155 -1.85 -14.15 21.63
C ALA A 155 -2.28 -15.36 22.47
N GLU A 156 -2.21 -16.57 21.89
CA GLU A 156 -2.50 -17.83 22.60
C GLU A 156 -1.50 -18.08 23.74
N ILE A 157 -0.20 -17.92 23.48
CA ILE A 157 0.84 -18.05 24.52
C ILE A 157 0.60 -17.06 25.66
N ARG A 158 0.26 -15.81 25.34
CA ARG A 158 -0.02 -14.78 26.34
C ARG A 158 -1.25 -15.12 27.19
N GLN A 159 -2.30 -15.68 26.58
CA GLN A 159 -3.49 -16.13 27.31
C GLN A 159 -3.16 -17.30 28.22
N SER A 160 -2.46 -18.32 27.71
CA SER A 160 -2.04 -19.48 28.50
C SER A 160 -1.15 -19.08 29.68
N LEU A 161 -0.20 -18.17 29.47
CA LEU A 161 0.66 -17.66 30.54
C LEU A 161 -0.15 -16.91 31.61
N LYS A 162 -1.14 -16.11 31.20
CA LYS A 162 -2.00 -15.38 32.13
C LYS A 162 -2.82 -16.33 33.00
N GLU A 163 -3.42 -17.36 32.39
CA GLU A 163 -4.19 -18.38 33.11
C GLU A 163 -3.30 -19.12 34.12
N LYS A 164 -2.10 -19.53 33.70
CA LYS A 164 -1.13 -20.16 34.60
C LYS A 164 -0.76 -19.27 35.78
N MET A 165 -0.52 -17.99 35.54
CA MET A 165 -0.19 -17.05 36.62
C MET A 165 -1.33 -16.87 37.63
N GLU A 166 -2.59 -16.90 37.18
CA GLU A 166 -3.74 -16.81 38.11
C GLU A 166 -3.87 -18.09 38.92
N ASN A 167 -3.72 -19.27 38.29
CA ASN A 167 -3.73 -20.55 38.99
C ASN A 167 -2.60 -20.67 40.02
N ASP A 168 -1.37 -20.29 39.63
CA ASP A 168 -0.20 -20.30 40.55
C ASP A 168 -0.43 -19.34 41.73
N LYS A 169 -1.12 -18.20 41.50
CA LYS A 169 -1.47 -17.24 42.54
C LYS A 169 -2.53 -17.82 43.49
N GLU A 170 -3.57 -18.47 42.97
CA GLU A 170 -4.60 -19.13 43.78
C GLU A 170 -3.98 -20.24 44.65
N GLU A 171 -3.12 -21.09 44.06
CA GLU A 171 -2.39 -22.14 44.79
C GLU A 171 -1.52 -21.56 45.92
N MET A 172 -0.82 -20.45 45.64
CA MET A 172 -0.01 -19.76 46.65
C MET A 172 -0.87 -19.20 47.80
N VAL A 173 -2.06 -18.68 47.51
CA VAL A 173 -2.99 -18.20 48.55
C VAL A 173 -3.45 -19.37 49.41
N ASP A 174 -3.86 -20.48 48.81
CA ASP A 174 -4.28 -21.69 49.53
C ASP A 174 -3.15 -22.23 50.42
N GLN A 175 -1.92 -22.30 49.90
CA GLN A 175 -0.75 -22.73 50.66
C GLN A 175 -0.45 -21.79 51.84
N LEU A 176 -0.58 -20.47 51.64
CA LEU A 176 -0.38 -19.48 52.69
C LEU A 176 -1.45 -19.62 53.79
N CYS A 177 -2.72 -19.74 53.41
CA CYS A 177 -3.83 -19.96 54.34
C CYS A 177 -3.64 -21.26 55.14
N ALA A 178 -3.26 -22.36 54.48
CA ALA A 178 -3.00 -23.64 55.14
C ALA A 178 -1.84 -23.55 56.13
N THR A 179 -0.72 -22.92 55.74
CA THR A 179 0.47 -22.76 56.58
C THR A 179 0.18 -21.86 57.78
N LEU A 180 -0.55 -20.76 57.58
CA LEU A 180 -0.95 -19.85 58.65
C LEU A 180 -1.87 -20.52 59.67
N ASN A 181 -2.90 -21.23 59.20
CA ASN A 181 -3.82 -21.99 60.06
C ASN A 181 -3.09 -23.06 60.87
N GLN A 182 -2.16 -23.78 60.25
CA GLN A 182 -1.34 -24.77 60.95
C GLN A 182 -0.46 -24.12 62.02
N GLY A 183 0.23 -23.02 61.70
CA GLY A 183 1.07 -22.29 62.63
C GLY A 183 0.28 -21.75 63.83
N PHE A 184 -0.92 -21.23 63.60
CA PHE A 184 -1.81 -20.75 64.65
C PHE A 184 -2.28 -21.87 65.57
N GLN A 185 -2.69 -23.03 65.02
CA GLN A 185 -3.09 -24.17 65.84
C GLN A 185 -1.94 -24.68 66.71
N LEU A 186 -0.73 -24.77 66.15
CA LEU A 186 0.47 -25.14 66.93
C LEU A 186 0.73 -24.15 68.08
N ALA A 187 0.52 -22.85 67.87
CA ALA A 187 0.65 -21.85 68.92
C ALA A 187 -0.42 -22.00 70.01
N LEU A 188 -1.68 -22.25 69.63
CA LEU A 188 -2.77 -22.54 70.58
C LEU A 188 -2.47 -23.79 71.41
N ASP A 189 -1.96 -24.84 70.78
CA ASP A 189 -1.57 -26.07 71.46
C ASP A 189 -0.43 -25.82 72.47
N GLN A 190 0.55 -24.98 72.12
CA GLN A 190 1.62 -24.56 73.03
C GLN A 190 1.09 -23.77 74.24
N VAL A 191 0.16 -22.84 74.03
CA VAL A 191 -0.48 -22.08 75.13
C VAL A 191 -1.23 -23.01 76.07
N LYS A 192 -2.01 -23.95 75.53
CA LYS A 192 -2.77 -24.93 76.30
C LYS A 192 -1.86 -25.85 77.13
N ALA A 193 -0.69 -26.20 76.61
CA ALA A 193 0.30 -26.99 77.35
C ALA A 193 0.91 -26.22 78.54
N LEU A 194 1.11 -24.90 78.40
CA LEU A 194 1.66 -24.04 79.45
C LEU A 194 0.62 -23.62 80.50
N CYS A 195 -0.63 -23.39 80.09
CA CYS A 195 -1.72 -22.89 80.93
C CYS A 195 -3.02 -23.70 80.66
N PRO A 196 -3.23 -24.86 81.31
CA PRO A 196 -4.35 -25.76 81.00
C PRO A 196 -5.74 -25.16 81.21
N ASP A 197 -5.85 -24.20 82.13
CA ASP A 197 -7.12 -23.55 82.51
C ASP A 197 -7.44 -22.31 81.64
N ALA A 198 -6.58 -21.95 80.68
CA ALA A 198 -6.82 -20.81 79.80
C ALA A 198 -7.94 -21.10 78.79
N ASP A 199 -8.97 -20.25 78.75
CA ASP A 199 -10.03 -20.31 77.74
C ASP A 199 -9.55 -19.65 76.43
N ILE A 200 -9.15 -20.50 75.47
CA ILE A 200 -8.75 -20.10 74.12
C ILE A 200 -9.86 -20.31 73.08
N SER A 201 -11.09 -20.60 73.50
CA SER A 201 -12.20 -20.89 72.58
C SER A 201 -12.56 -19.72 71.66
N GLN A 202 -12.22 -18.49 72.05
CA GLN A 202 -12.47 -17.28 71.27
C GLN A 202 -11.32 -16.88 70.32
N ALA A 203 -10.18 -17.58 70.37
CA ALA A 203 -9.01 -17.22 69.57
C ALA A 203 -9.26 -17.58 68.09
N ALA A 204 -9.15 -16.58 67.21
CA ALA A 204 -9.29 -16.74 65.77
C ALA A 204 -8.27 -15.86 65.03
N ILE A 205 -7.75 -16.35 63.91
CA ILE A 205 -6.82 -15.61 63.05
C ILE A 205 -7.43 -14.32 62.50
N THR A 206 -8.74 -14.28 62.30
CA THR A 206 -9.46 -13.16 61.67
C THR A 206 -9.73 -11.99 62.62
N LYS A 207 -9.25 -12.05 63.86
CA LYS A 207 -9.48 -11.02 64.87
C LYS A 207 -8.21 -10.27 65.21
N GLU A 208 -8.29 -8.95 65.19
CA GLU A 208 -7.23 -8.05 65.63
C GLU A 208 -7.57 -7.48 67.02
N VAL A 209 -6.54 -7.15 67.81
CA VAL A 209 -6.71 -6.47 69.10
C VAL A 209 -6.64 -4.96 68.90
N VAL A 210 -7.79 -4.30 68.91
CA VAL A 210 -7.90 -2.83 68.82
C VAL A 210 -8.30 -2.29 70.19
N ASN A 211 -7.45 -1.48 70.82
CA ASN A 211 -7.66 -0.92 72.16
C ASN A 211 -7.89 -1.96 73.28
N GLY A 212 -7.35 -3.17 73.13
CA GLY A 212 -7.51 -4.26 74.11
C GLY A 212 -8.79 -5.10 73.92
N GLU A 213 -9.60 -4.80 72.90
CA GLU A 213 -10.77 -5.57 72.53
C GLU A 213 -10.51 -6.35 71.22
N LEU A 214 -11.04 -7.56 71.11
CA LEU A 214 -10.92 -8.38 69.90
C LEU A 214 -11.99 -7.96 68.89
N VAL A 215 -11.57 -7.39 67.76
CA VAL A 215 -12.44 -6.91 66.68
C VAL A 215 -12.18 -7.75 65.42
N GLU A 216 -13.23 -8.08 64.66
CA GLU A 216 -13.07 -8.75 63.36
C GLU A 216 -12.42 -7.79 62.36
N ILE A 217 -11.47 -8.31 61.58
CA ILE A 217 -10.87 -7.56 60.48
C ILE A 217 -11.88 -7.62 59.33
N ASP A 218 -12.47 -6.48 58.96
CA ASP A 218 -13.30 -6.36 57.77
C ASP A 218 -12.42 -6.56 56.52
N GLU A 219 -12.76 -7.54 55.68
CA GLU A 219 -12.07 -7.88 54.43
C GLU A 219 -12.28 -6.85 53.31
#